data_AF-A0A3N7GWY8-F1
#
_entry.id   AF-A0A3N7GWY8-F1
#
_cell.length_a   1.000
_cell.length_b   1.000
_cell.length_c   1.000
_cell.angle_alpha   90.00
_cell.angle_beta   90.00
_cell.angle_gamma   90.00
#
_symmetry.space_group_name_H-M   'P 1'
#
loop_
_entity.id
_entity.type
_entity.pdbx_description
1 polymer ?
#
loop_
_entity_poly.entity_id
_entity_poly.type
_entity_poly.pdbx_seq_one_letter_code
_entity_poly.pdbx_strand_id
1 'polypeptide(L)'
;MRQRLIDRAKRALIRRLRTRYEMIQPIPTQGMFNFRCHENCVQYVRDRPGERLGIVETIYVDGDFPILHYLVHDLAAGTYREVTLGWLAPQHEYYLIRPVHPSDFDRIHAEFSRARADWAEEFVGWFGRAVLRIKPEDVL
;
A
#
# COMPACT_ATOMS: atom_id res chain seq x y z
N MET A 1 -24.84 -10.55 -3.53
CA MET A 1 -24.51 -9.52 -4.55
C MET A 1 -23.30 -8.70 -4.13
N ARG A 2 -23.31 -8.07 -2.95
CA ARG A 2 -22.18 -7.32 -2.37
C ARG A 2 -20.83 -8.07 -2.44
N GLN A 3 -20.75 -9.27 -1.85
CA GLN A 3 -19.51 -10.05 -1.83
C GLN A 3 -18.96 -10.34 -3.23
N ARG A 4 -19.83 -10.76 -4.17
CA ARG A 4 -19.43 -11.01 -5.57
C ARG A 4 -18.83 -9.78 -6.24
N LEU A 5 -19.33 -8.57 -5.93
CA LEU A 5 -18.77 -7.33 -6.45
C LEU A 5 -17.39 -7.03 -5.83
N ILE A 6 -17.23 -7.25 -4.52
CA ILE A 6 -15.94 -7.13 -3.83
C ILE A 6 -14.91 -8.09 -4.43
N ASP A 7 -15.25 -9.37 -4.58
CA ASP A 7 -14.32 -10.37 -5.13
C ASP A 7 -13.95 -10.04 -6.58
N ARG A 8 -14.90 -9.53 -7.36
CA ARG A 8 -14.64 -9.05 -8.73
C ARG A 8 -13.71 -7.84 -8.72
N ALA A 9 -13.89 -6.89 -7.80
CA ALA A 9 -13.05 -5.72 -7.64
C ALA A 9 -11.61 -6.12 -7.28
N LYS A 10 -11.43 -6.99 -6.28
CA LYS A 10 -10.11 -7.53 -5.88
C LYS A 10 -9.38 -8.20 -7.04
N ARG A 11 -10.05 -9.11 -7.75
CA ARG A 11 -9.46 -9.76 -8.93
C ARG A 11 -9.10 -8.77 -10.04
N ALA A 12 -9.96 -7.78 -10.30
CA ALA A 12 -9.68 -6.75 -11.29
C ALA A 12 -8.48 -5.88 -10.88
N LEU A 13 -8.35 -5.59 -9.58
CA LEU A 13 -7.24 -4.87 -8.99
C LEU A 13 -5.94 -5.63 -9.11
N ILE A 14 -5.87 -6.87 -8.64
CA ILE A 14 -4.68 -7.72 -8.76
C ILE A 14 -4.26 -7.85 -10.23
N ARG A 15 -5.21 -8.05 -11.15
CA ARG A 15 -4.92 -8.09 -12.58
C ARG A 15 -4.33 -6.78 -13.09
N ARG A 16 -4.83 -5.62 -12.62
CA ARG A 16 -4.31 -4.32 -13.01
C ARG A 16 -2.89 -4.11 -12.48
N LEU A 17 -2.61 -4.50 -11.24
CA LEU A 17 -1.26 -4.46 -10.66
C LEU A 17 -0.27 -5.26 -11.52
N ARG A 18 -0.57 -6.54 -11.74
CA ARG A 18 0.27 -7.46 -12.53
C ARG A 18 0.55 -7.02 -13.97
N THR A 19 -0.30 -6.19 -14.56
CA THR A 19 -0.20 -5.81 -15.98
C THR A 19 0.31 -4.38 -16.21
N ARG A 20 0.29 -3.51 -15.20
CA ARG A 20 0.60 -2.09 -15.36
C ARG A 20 1.61 -1.53 -14.38
N TYR A 21 1.90 -2.24 -13.29
CA TYR A 21 2.77 -1.75 -12.22
C TYR A 21 4.00 -2.63 -12.09
N GLU A 22 5.11 -2.02 -11.70
CA GLU A 22 6.36 -2.71 -11.48
C GLU A 22 6.28 -3.55 -10.20
N MET A 23 6.63 -4.83 -10.30
CA MET A 23 6.80 -5.68 -9.12
C MET A 23 8.17 -5.40 -8.50
N ILE A 24 8.19 -5.13 -7.20
CA ILE A 24 9.41 -4.89 -6.41
C ILE A 24 9.57 -5.96 -5.34
N GLN A 25 10.80 -6.09 -4.83
CA GLN A 25 11.14 -7.05 -3.77
C GLN A 25 11.73 -6.29 -2.58
N PRO A 26 10.91 -5.94 -1.57
CA PRO A 26 11.40 -5.15 -0.45
C PRO A 26 12.25 -5.97 0.52
N ILE A 27 13.28 -5.33 1.06
CA ILE A 27 14.19 -5.92 2.05
C ILE A 27 13.54 -5.82 3.43
N PRO A 28 13.31 -6.95 4.12
CA PRO A 28 12.76 -6.92 5.47
C PRO A 28 13.77 -6.28 6.43
N THR A 29 13.44 -5.09 6.91
CA THR A 29 14.33 -4.26 7.73
C THR A 29 13.88 -4.22 9.19
N GLN A 30 12.56 -4.17 9.43
CA GLN A 30 11.97 -4.19 10.77
C GLN A 30 10.63 -4.95 10.75
N GLY A 31 10.28 -5.58 11.87
CA GLY A 31 9.02 -6.32 12.04
C GLY A 31 8.20 -5.75 13.19
N MET A 32 7.40 -4.73 12.92
CA MET A 32 6.49 -4.11 13.91
C MET A 32 5.17 -4.89 14.05
N PHE A 33 4.79 -5.65 13.03
CA PHE A 33 3.60 -6.50 12.96
C PHE A 33 2.31 -5.79 13.41
N ASN A 34 2.06 -4.59 12.88
CA ASN A 34 0.88 -3.79 13.16
C ASN A 34 0.24 -3.25 11.86
N PHE A 35 -0.92 -2.60 11.97
CA PHE A 35 -1.67 -2.05 10.83
C PHE A 35 -1.31 -0.60 10.48
N ARG A 36 -0.12 -0.11 10.89
CA ARG A 36 0.29 1.29 10.80
C ARG A 36 1.52 1.49 9.92
N CYS A 37 1.58 0.79 8.78
CA CYS A 37 2.76 0.80 7.91
C CYS A 37 3.17 2.19 7.43
N HIS A 38 2.19 3.05 7.14
CA HIS A 38 2.38 4.43 6.73
C HIS A 38 3.01 5.30 7.83
N GLU A 39 2.57 5.15 9.08
CA GLU A 39 3.15 5.82 10.25
C GLU A 39 4.54 5.28 10.58
N ASN A 40 4.73 3.95 10.50
CA ASN A 40 6.04 3.33 10.71
C ASN A 40 7.08 3.84 9.71
N CYS A 41 6.71 4.01 8.43
CA CYS A 41 7.59 4.57 7.41
C CYS A 41 7.99 6.03 7.73
N VAL A 42 7.02 6.87 8.11
CA VAL A 42 7.31 8.26 8.50
C VAL A 42 8.24 8.32 9.70
N GLN A 43 7.98 7.50 10.74
CA GLN A 43 8.83 7.44 11.91
C GLN A 43 10.24 6.98 11.53
N TYR A 44 10.37 5.93 10.72
CA TYR A 44 11.66 5.40 10.28
C TYR A 44 12.51 6.45 9.55
N VAL A 45 11.89 7.24 8.66
CA VAL A 45 12.55 8.33 7.93
C VAL A 45 12.98 9.45 8.88
N ARG A 46 12.11 9.85 9.83
CA ARG A 46 12.42 10.91 10.81
C ARG A 46 13.55 10.56 11.76
N ASP A 47 13.65 9.29 12.14
CA ASP A 47 14.72 8.81 13.02
C ASP A 47 16.10 8.78 12.32
N ARG A 48 16.15 9.02 11.00
CA ARG A 48 17.35 8.94 10.16
C ARG A 48 17.53 10.19 9.28
N PRO A 49 17.66 11.39 9.87
CA PRO A 49 17.69 12.65 9.11
C PRO A 49 18.91 12.81 8.18
N GLY A 50 19.96 12.00 8.37
CA GLY A 50 21.14 11.99 7.50
C GLY A 50 21.05 11.02 6.31
N GLU A 51 20.05 10.14 6.28
CA GLU A 51 19.86 9.19 5.17
C GLU A 51 18.96 9.80 4.10
N ARG A 52 19.26 9.52 2.82
CA ARG A 52 18.42 9.94 1.69
C ARG A 52 17.24 9.00 1.53
N LEU A 53 16.25 9.13 2.42
CA LEU A 53 15.08 8.26 2.44
C LEU A 53 13.83 8.96 1.92
N GLY A 54 13.02 8.22 1.19
CA GLY A 54 11.67 8.58 0.79
C GLY A 54 10.65 7.55 1.25
N ILE A 55 9.38 7.79 0.95
CA ILE A 55 8.29 6.85 1.19
C ILE A 55 7.60 6.58 -0.14
N VAL A 56 7.26 5.32 -0.39
CA VAL A 56 6.49 4.90 -1.57
C VAL A 56 5.20 4.21 -1.14
N GLU A 57 4.14 4.48 -1.89
CA GLU A 57 2.89 3.73 -1.84
C GLU A 57 3.05 2.47 -2.68
N THR A 58 2.61 1.35 -2.12
CA THR A 58 2.66 0.03 -2.72
C THR A 58 1.35 -0.70 -2.48
N ILE A 59 1.09 -1.74 -3.25
CA ILE A 59 0.08 -2.73 -2.91
C ILE A 59 0.76 -4.09 -2.92
N TYR A 60 0.70 -4.83 -1.81
CA TYR A 60 1.09 -6.22 -1.81
C TYR A 60 -0.10 -7.15 -1.96
N VAL A 61 0.14 -8.34 -2.50
CA VAL A 61 -0.90 -9.35 -2.71
C VAL A 61 -0.67 -10.52 -1.76
N ASP A 62 -1.66 -10.76 -0.90
CA ASP A 62 -1.74 -11.94 -0.03
C ASP A 62 -2.86 -12.87 -0.54
N GLY A 63 -2.48 -13.88 -1.32
CA GLY A 63 -3.43 -14.72 -2.04
C GLY A 63 -4.31 -13.92 -3.01
N ASP A 64 -5.60 -13.82 -2.71
CA ASP A 64 -6.58 -13.03 -3.49
C ASP A 64 -6.90 -11.67 -2.85
N PHE A 65 -6.12 -11.25 -1.85
CA PHE A 65 -6.32 -10.02 -1.11
C PHE A 65 -5.23 -9.00 -1.45
N PRO A 66 -5.55 -7.96 -2.23
CA PRO A 66 -4.64 -6.82 -2.36
C PRO A 66 -4.70 -5.98 -1.08
N ILE A 67 -3.56 -5.53 -0.59
CA ILE A 67 -3.43 -4.75 0.64
C ILE A 67 -2.59 -3.50 0.36
N LEU A 68 -3.18 -2.33 0.61
CA LEU A 68 -2.47 -1.06 0.50
C LEU A 68 -1.38 -0.98 1.57
N HIS A 69 -0.16 -0.69 1.15
CA HIS A 69 1.00 -0.72 2.03
C HIS A 69 2.02 0.36 1.67
N TYR A 70 2.86 0.74 2.63
CA TYR A 70 3.87 1.79 2.45
C TYR A 70 5.24 1.21 2.76
N LEU A 71 6.24 1.58 1.96
CA LEU A 71 7.63 1.18 2.15
C LEU A 71 8.52 2.42 2.24
N VAL A 72 9.67 2.25 2.88
CA VAL A 72 10.75 3.24 2.82
C VAL A 72 11.57 3.00 1.55
N HIS A 73 11.82 4.04 0.77
CA HIS A 73 12.71 3.99 -0.39
C HIS A 73 14.05 4.60 -0.01
N ASP A 74 15.11 3.78 -0.03
CA ASP A 74 16.48 4.25 0.06
C ASP A 74 16.91 4.78 -1.33
N LEU A 75 16.94 6.11 -1.46
CA LEU A 75 17.25 6.78 -2.72
C LEU A 75 18.74 6.68 -3.09
N ALA A 76 19.61 6.37 -2.13
CA ALA A 76 21.03 6.22 -2.38
C ALA A 76 21.35 4.82 -2.94
N ALA A 77 20.75 3.79 -2.36
CA ALA A 77 20.92 2.40 -2.80
C ALA A 77 19.90 1.97 -3.88
N GLY A 78 18.83 2.72 -4.10
CA GLY A 78 17.73 2.35 -5.00
C GLY A 78 16.93 1.13 -4.51
N THR A 79 16.89 0.91 -3.20
CA THR A 79 16.24 -0.27 -2.60
C THR A 79 15.03 0.11 -1.78
N TYR A 80 14.10 -0.82 -1.64
CA TYR A 80 12.90 -0.65 -0.82
C TYR A 80 13.05 -1.43 0.48
N ARG A 81 12.75 -0.79 1.60
CA ARG A 81 12.87 -1.34 2.94
C ARG A 81 11.47 -1.55 3.51
N GLU A 82 11.18 -2.78 3.93
CA GLU A 82 9.96 -3.07 4.67
C GLU A 82 10.21 -2.94 6.18
N VAL A 83 9.42 -2.11 6.85
CA VAL A 83 9.58 -1.78 8.28
C VAL A 83 8.44 -2.28 9.15
N THR A 84 7.44 -2.95 8.58
CA THR A 84 6.23 -3.37 9.30
C THR A 84 6.07 -4.89 9.42
N LEU A 85 6.15 -5.64 8.32
CA LEU A 85 5.84 -7.05 8.18
C LEU A 85 7.03 -7.97 8.46
N GLY A 86 8.24 -7.43 8.63
CA GLY A 86 9.44 -8.20 8.94
C GLY A 86 9.64 -9.38 7.98
N TRP A 87 9.88 -10.57 8.52
CA TRP A 87 10.17 -11.79 7.76
C TRP A 87 9.04 -12.27 6.83
N LEU A 88 7.82 -11.73 6.95
CA LEU A 88 6.72 -12.01 6.04
C LEU A 88 6.84 -11.25 4.72
N ALA A 89 7.58 -10.15 4.68
CA ALA A 89 7.67 -9.30 3.49
C ALA A 89 8.09 -10.06 2.22
N PRO A 90 9.10 -10.96 2.24
CA PRO A 90 9.51 -11.69 1.03
C PRO A 90 8.49 -12.71 0.50
N GLN A 91 7.40 -12.98 1.24
CA GLN A 91 6.39 -13.97 0.86
C GLN A 91 5.26 -13.39 0.00
N HIS A 92 5.24 -12.06 -0.19
CA HIS A 92 4.19 -11.38 -0.92
C HIS A 92 4.72 -10.71 -2.19
N GLU A 93 3.87 -10.62 -3.20
CA GLU A 93 4.13 -9.82 -4.40
C GLU A 93 3.87 -8.35 -4.07
N TYR A 94 4.88 -7.48 -4.13
CA TYR A 94 4.71 -6.03 -3.97
C TYR A 94 4.69 -5.34 -5.31
N TYR A 95 3.74 -4.42 -5.50
CA TYR A 95 3.67 -3.58 -6.68
C TYR A 95 3.87 -2.11 -6.29
N LEU A 96 4.82 -1.46 -6.93
CA LEU A 96 5.12 -0.05 -6.72
C LEU A 96 4.03 0.81 -7.38
N ILE A 97 3.36 1.66 -6.61
CA ILE A 97 2.30 2.54 -7.13
C ILE A 97 2.86 3.92 -7.45
N ARG A 98 3.40 4.61 -6.44
CA ARG A 98 3.94 5.97 -6.59
C ARG A 98 4.83 6.37 -5.40
N PRO A 99 5.76 7.32 -5.58
CA PRO A 99 6.38 8.01 -4.46
C PRO A 99 5.38 8.93 -3.74
N VAL A 100 5.55 9.06 -2.43
CA VAL A 100 4.80 9.98 -1.57
C VAL A 100 5.61 11.26 -1.44
N HIS A 101 4.98 12.41 -1.64
CA HIS A 101 5.67 13.68 -1.53
C HIS A 101 6.01 13.98 -0.05
N PRO A 102 7.23 14.47 0.28
CA PRO A 102 7.64 14.71 1.67
C PRO A 102 6.72 15.64 2.46
N SER A 103 6.05 16.60 1.81
CA SER A 103 5.09 17.50 2.48
C SER A 103 3.88 16.78 3.06
N ASP A 104 3.62 15.55 2.63
CA ASP A 104 2.47 14.77 3.08
C ASP A 104 2.80 13.84 4.24
N PHE A 105 4.07 13.78 4.68
CA PHE A 105 4.48 12.93 5.80
C PHE A 105 3.75 13.31 7.11
N ASP A 106 3.51 14.60 7.34
CA ASP A 106 2.73 15.08 8.50
C ASP A 106 1.25 14.66 8.44
N ARG A 107 0.75 14.36 7.24
CA ARG A 107 -0.65 14.00 6.98
C ARG A 107 -0.77 12.58 6.41
N ILE A 108 0.22 11.73 6.68
CA ILE A 108 0.36 10.44 6.02
C ILE A 108 -0.87 9.54 6.24
N HIS A 109 -1.52 9.66 7.40
CA HIS A 109 -2.76 8.95 7.70
C HIS A 109 -3.93 9.37 6.79
N ALA A 110 -4.03 10.66 6.49
CA ALA A 110 -5.03 11.18 5.57
C ALA A 110 -4.72 10.73 4.13
N GLU A 111 -3.44 10.73 3.73
CA GLU A 111 -3.02 10.22 2.42
C GLU A 111 -3.31 8.73 2.24
N PHE A 112 -3.03 7.91 3.25
CA PHE A 112 -3.39 6.50 3.25
C PHE A 112 -4.90 6.31 3.07
N SER A 113 -5.71 7.08 3.79
CA SER A 113 -7.17 7.03 3.68
C SER A 113 -7.66 7.47 2.29
N ARG A 114 -7.06 8.51 1.70
CA ARG A 114 -7.37 8.98 0.35
C ARG A 114 -7.03 7.92 -0.70
N ALA A 115 -5.84 7.33 -0.62
CA ALA A 115 -5.40 6.29 -1.55
C ALA A 115 -6.36 5.08 -1.53
N ARG A 116 -6.74 4.59 -0.34
CA ARG A 116 -7.74 3.49 -0.24
C ARG A 116 -9.07 3.86 -0.86
N ALA A 117 -9.55 5.09 -0.62
CA ALA A 117 -10.82 5.56 -1.16
C ALA A 117 -10.79 5.63 -2.69
N ASP A 118 -9.71 6.16 -3.26
CA ASP A 118 -9.50 6.29 -4.70
C ASP A 118 -9.52 4.92 -5.41
N TRP A 119 -8.69 3.98 -4.92
CA TRP A 119 -8.69 2.62 -5.43
C TRP A 119 -10.05 1.93 -5.32
N ALA A 120 -10.73 2.08 -4.18
CA ALA A 120 -12.06 1.49 -3.99
C ALA A 120 -13.10 2.11 -4.93
N GLU A 121 -13.07 3.43 -5.14
CA GLU A 121 -13.95 4.13 -6.07
C GLU A 121 -13.75 3.64 -7.51
N GLU A 122 -12.50 3.49 -7.95
CA GLU A 122 -12.20 3.07 -9.31
C GLU A 122 -12.75 1.66 -9.63
N PHE A 123 -12.65 0.71 -8.70
CA PHE A 123 -13.05 -0.67 -8.97
C PHE A 123 -14.48 -1.03 -8.60
N VAL A 124 -15.09 -0.29 -7.68
CA VAL A 124 -16.44 -0.57 -7.18
C VAL A 124 -17.48 0.42 -7.72
N GLY A 125 -17.03 1.64 -8.08
CA GLY A 125 -17.87 2.71 -8.60
C GLY A 125 -18.92 3.23 -7.63
N TRP A 126 -19.68 4.24 -8.06
CA TRP A 126 -20.71 4.89 -7.22
C TRP A 126 -21.74 3.88 -6.67
N PHE A 127 -22.18 2.93 -7.50
CA PHE A 127 -23.23 1.98 -7.12
C PHE A 127 -22.78 1.10 -5.96
N GLY A 128 -21.58 0.52 -6.03
CA GLY A 128 -21.11 -0.33 -4.94
C GLY A 128 -20.77 0.48 -3.68
N ARG A 129 -20.29 1.72 -3.82
CA ARG A 129 -19.99 2.62 -2.69
C ARG A 129 -21.26 3.12 -1.98
N ALA A 130 -22.21 3.66 -2.72
CA ALA A 130 -23.40 4.33 -2.17
C ALA A 130 -24.57 3.38 -1.93
N VAL A 131 -24.83 2.43 -2.84
CA VAL A 131 -25.99 1.53 -2.75
C VAL A 131 -25.63 0.28 -1.94
N LEU A 132 -24.49 -0.35 -2.22
CA LEU A 132 -24.06 -1.57 -1.54
C LEU A 132 -23.22 -1.34 -0.28
N ARG A 133 -22.94 -0.07 0.03
CA ARG A 133 -22.16 0.35 1.22
C ARG A 133 -20.84 -0.41 1.32
N ILE A 134 -20.16 -0.60 0.19
CA ILE A 134 -18.82 -1.21 0.15
C ILE A 134 -17.83 -0.12 0.57
N LYS A 135 -17.12 -0.39 1.65
CA LYS A 135 -16.12 0.50 2.22
C LYS A 135 -14.75 0.21 1.59
N PRO A 136 -13.78 1.13 1.68
CA PRO A 136 -12.46 0.90 1.11
C PRO A 136 -11.80 -0.35 1.73
N GLU A 137 -12.01 -0.58 3.04
CA GLU A 137 -11.50 -1.75 3.74
C GLU A 137 -12.04 -3.10 3.28
N ASP A 138 -13.16 -3.12 2.54
CA ASP A 138 -13.65 -4.36 1.96
C ASP A 138 -12.82 -4.77 0.72
N VAL A 139 -12.15 -3.81 0.07
CA VAL A 139 -11.38 -4.01 -1.17
C VAL A 139 -9.88 -4.10 -0.91
N LEU A 140 -9.36 -3.26 0.00
CA LEU A 140 -7.93 -3.04 0.31
C LEU A 140 -7.64 -2.94 1.81
#